data_AF-A0A7C4E133-F1
#
_entry.id   AF-A0A7C4E133-F1
#
_cell.length_a   1.000
_cell.length_b   1.000
_cell.length_c   1.000
_cell.angle_alpha   90.00
_cell.angle_beta   90.00
_cell.angle_gamma   90.00
#
_symmetry.space_group_name_H-M   'P 1'
#
loop_
_entity.id
_entity.type
_entity.pdbx_description
1 polymer ?
#
loop_
_entity_poly.entity_id
_entity_poly.type
_entity_poly.pdbx_seq_one_letter_code
_entity_poly.pdbx_strand_id
1 'polypeptide(L)'
;MKLKNVIEKIGLALCFAGLALLFQPFTDRLLLYGFIIIGIGGFMYVYTTYIPDEADGKTMVKWFVTLVGTVVFFVVLSIYLVPILVV
;
A
#
# COMPACT_ATOMS: atom_id res chain seq x y z
N MET A 1 12.46 -6.01 -19.18
CA MET A 1 11.99 -4.99 -18.20
C MET A 1 12.02 -5.64 -16.82
N LYS A 2 12.71 -5.06 -15.82
CA LYS A 2 12.78 -5.66 -14.47
C LYS A 2 11.37 -5.69 -13.86
N LEU A 3 10.98 -6.80 -13.22
CA LEU A 3 9.64 -7.00 -12.62
C LEU A 3 9.28 -5.86 -11.65
N LYS A 4 10.26 -5.37 -10.89
CA LYS A 4 10.14 -4.19 -10.02
C LYS A 4 9.58 -2.96 -10.76
N ASN A 5 10.12 -2.62 -11.92
CA ASN A 5 9.69 -1.45 -12.70
C ASN A 5 8.26 -1.60 -13.23
N VAL A 6 7.80 -2.84 -13.46
CA VAL A 6 6.42 -3.11 -13.87
C VAL A 6 5.48 -2.89 -12.69
N ILE A 7 5.80 -3.42 -11.52
CA ILE A 7 5.01 -3.28 -10.29
C ILE A 7 4.92 -1.80 -9.88
N GLU A 8 6.02 -1.06 -9.94
CA GLU A 8 6.06 0.36 -9.61
C GLU A 8 5.17 1.20 -10.54
N LYS A 9 5.25 0.96 -11.86
CA LYS A 9 4.39 1.63 -12.84
C LYS A 9 2.92 1.31 -12.65
N ILE A 10 2.58 0.06 -12.33
CA ILE A 10 1.21 -0.35 -12.01
C ILE A 10 0.74 0.38 -10.74
N GLY A 11 1.57 0.43 -9.70
CA GLY A 11 1.27 1.15 -8.46
C GLY A 11 0.99 2.63 -8.71
N LEU A 12 1.84 3.31 -9.49
CA LEU A 12 1.62 4.71 -9.90
C LEU A 12 0.34 4.89 -10.71
N ALA A 13 0.08 4.01 -11.68
CA ALA A 13 -1.14 4.07 -12.49
C ALA A 13 -2.40 3.91 -11.62
N LEU A 14 -2.37 2.99 -10.65
CA LEU A 14 -3.45 2.82 -9.67
C LEU A 14 -3.63 4.09 -8.82
N CYS A 15 -2.55 4.72 -8.34
CA CYS A 15 -2.66 5.99 -7.62
C CYS A 15 -3.37 7.07 -8.45
N PHE A 16 -3.00 7.24 -9.73
CA PHE A 16 -3.66 8.20 -10.60
C PHE A 16 -5.14 7.86 -10.86
N ALA A 17 -5.45 6.58 -11.08
CA ALA A 17 -6.83 6.13 -11.25
C ALA A 17 -7.66 6.39 -9.98
N GLY A 18 -7.12 6.06 -8.80
CA GLY A 18 -7.79 6.29 -7.54
C GLY A 18 -7.97 7.78 -7.22
N LEU A 19 -6.99 8.62 -7.55
CA LEU A 19 -7.11 10.09 -7.43
C LEU A 19 -8.22 10.62 -8.34
N ALA A 20 -8.30 10.16 -9.58
CA ALA A 20 -9.38 10.54 -10.49
C ALA A 20 -10.76 10.19 -9.91
N LEU A 21 -10.90 9.00 -9.32
CA LEU A 21 -12.15 8.57 -8.68
C LEU A 21 -12.48 9.40 -7.41
N LEU A 22 -11.47 9.79 -6.62
CA LEU A 22 -11.66 10.65 -5.45
C LEU A 22 -12.09 12.06 -5.81
N PHE A 23 -11.49 12.65 -6.85
CA PHE A 23 -11.82 14.02 -7.30
C PHE A 23 -13.09 14.09 -8.14
N GLN A 24 -13.66 12.95 -8.49
CA GLN A 24 -14.88 12.86 -9.28
C GLN A 24 -15.95 11.98 -8.60
N PRO A 25 -16.34 12.27 -7.34
CA PRO A 25 -17.25 11.39 -6.61
C PRO A 25 -18.69 11.69 -7.03
N PHE A 26 -19.10 11.14 -8.17
CA PHE A 26 -20.51 11.15 -8.58
C PHE A 26 -21.40 10.32 -7.63
N THR A 27 -20.78 9.45 -6.83
CA THR A 27 -21.43 8.64 -5.79
C THR A 27 -20.45 8.36 -4.64
N ASP A 28 -20.96 8.15 -3.44
CA ASP A 28 -20.14 7.81 -2.25
C ASP A 28 -19.33 6.53 -2.44
N ARG A 29 -19.84 5.59 -3.25
CA ARG A 29 -19.15 4.34 -3.58
C ARG A 29 -17.87 4.59 -4.39
N LEU A 30 -17.87 5.56 -5.31
CA LEU A 30 -16.67 5.93 -6.07
C LEU A 30 -15.58 6.51 -5.16
N LEU A 31 -15.98 7.25 -4.13
CA LEU A 31 -15.09 7.79 -3.11
C LEU A 31 -14.40 6.66 -2.32
N LEU A 32 -15.17 5.67 -1.85
CA LEU A 32 -14.64 4.48 -1.18
C LEU A 32 -13.67 3.71 -2.08
N TYR A 33 -14.07 3.39 -3.31
CA TYR A 33 -13.23 2.63 -4.23
C TYR A 33 -11.98 3.40 -4.66
N GLY A 34 -12.09 4.71 -4.88
CA GLY A 34 -10.95 5.58 -5.15
C GLY A 34 -9.94 5.55 -4.02
N PHE A 35 -10.40 5.63 -2.77
CA PHE A 35 -9.54 5.54 -1.58
C PHE A 35 -8.83 4.18 -1.49
N ILE A 36 -9.55 3.08 -1.72
CA ILE A 36 -8.96 1.72 -1.72
C ILE A 36 -7.90 1.59 -2.81
N ILE A 37 -8.19 2.07 -4.02
CA ILE A 37 -7.28 1.99 -5.17
C ILE A 37 -5.99 2.80 -4.91
N ILE A 38 -6.10 4.02 -4.34
CA ILE A 38 -4.92 4.80 -3.92
C ILE A 38 -4.14 4.05 -2.86
N GLY A 39 -4.81 3.47 -1.86
CA GLY A 39 -4.15 2.71 -0.80
C GLY A 39 -3.32 1.55 -1.35
N ILE A 40 -3.89 0.76 -2.27
CA ILE A 40 -3.20 -0.34 -2.94
C ILE A 40 -2.04 0.16 -3.79
N GLY A 41 -2.27 1.18 -4.63
CA GLY A 41 -1.24 1.74 -5.51
C GLY A 41 -0.07 2.35 -4.74
N GLY A 42 -0.37 3.12 -3.69
CA GLY A 42 0.62 3.75 -2.82
C GLY A 42 1.42 2.71 -2.05
N PHE A 43 0.75 1.67 -1.53
CA PHE A 43 1.42 0.54 -0.91
C PHE A 43 2.37 -0.15 -1.88
N MET A 44 1.92 -0.46 -3.09
CA MET A 44 2.76 -1.11 -4.11
C MET A 44 3.99 -0.27 -4.45
N TYR A 45 3.82 1.04 -4.63
CA TYR A 45 4.92 1.97 -4.93
C TYR A 45 5.95 2.01 -3.80
N VAL A 46 5.51 2.24 -2.56
CA VAL A 46 6.37 2.28 -1.37
C VAL A 46 7.07 0.95 -1.16
N TYR A 47 6.34 -0.16 -1.31
CA TYR A 47 6.89 -1.50 -1.21
C TYR A 47 8.01 -1.73 -2.24
N THR A 48 7.79 -1.36 -3.51
CA THR A 48 8.83 -1.51 -4.54
C THR A 48 10.06 -0.66 -4.29
N THR A 49 9.96 0.47 -3.59
CA THR A 49 11.10 1.32 -3.26
C THR A 49 12.06 0.65 -2.28
N TYR A 50 11.55 -0.21 -1.39
CA TYR A 50 12.35 -0.97 -0.42
C TYR A 50 12.98 -2.25 -0.98
N ILE A 51 12.56 -2.71 -2.16
CA ILE A 51 13.09 -3.92 -2.77
C ILE A 51 14.41 -3.63 -3.53
N PRO A 52 15.50 -4.37 -3.24
CA PRO A 52 16.74 -4.27 -4.01
C PRO A 52 16.54 -4.57 -5.50
N ASP A 53 17.29 -3.88 -6.37
CA ASP A 53 17.16 -4.04 -7.84
C ASP A 53 17.59 -5.41 -8.38
N GLU A 54 18.27 -6.20 -7.55
CA GLU A 54 18.75 -7.56 -7.83
C GLU A 54 17.94 -8.63 -7.06
N ALA A 55 16.84 -8.24 -6.40
CA ALA A 55 16.04 -9.15 -5.60
C ALA A 55 15.43 -10.27 -6.46
N ASP A 56 15.60 -11.51 -6.01
CA ASP A 56 14.85 -12.65 -6.53
C ASP A 56 13.39 -12.65 -6.02
N GLY A 57 12.56 -13.52 -6.59
CA GLY A 57 11.16 -13.64 -6.17
C GLY A 57 11.00 -13.98 -4.68
N LYS A 58 11.93 -14.75 -4.10
CA LYS A 58 11.89 -15.12 -2.67
C LYS A 58 12.18 -13.92 -1.77
N THR A 59 13.10 -13.07 -2.16
CA THR A 59 13.47 -11.83 -1.48
C THR A 59 12.32 -10.84 -1.54
N MET A 60 11.66 -10.71 -2.69
CA MET A 60 10.42 -9.94 -2.80
C MET A 60 9.38 -10.43 -1.77
N VAL A 61 9.04 -11.73 -1.77
CA VAL A 61 8.05 -12.27 -0.82
C VAL A 61 8.43 -11.99 0.65
N LYS A 62 9.71 -12.13 1.02
CA LYS A 62 10.17 -11.79 2.38
C LYS A 62 9.91 -10.33 2.71
N TRP A 63 10.27 -9.41 1.82
CA TRP A 63 10.01 -7.98 2.04
C TRP A 63 8.51 -7.67 2.13
N PHE A 64 7.68 -8.34 1.34
CA PHE A 64 6.23 -8.19 1.41
C PHE A 64 5.70 -8.61 2.79
N VAL A 65 6.12 -9.79 3.26
CA VAL A 65 5.75 -10.30 4.59
C VAL A 65 6.25 -9.38 5.69
N THR A 66 7.49 -8.88 5.60
CA THR A 66 8.04 -7.92 6.57
C THR A 66 7.21 -6.64 6.62
N LEU A 67 6.85 -6.09 5.47
CA LEU A 67 6.12 -4.83 5.41
C LEU A 67 4.68 -4.99 5.91
N VAL A 68 3.96 -6.03 5.45
CA VAL A 68 2.62 -6.36 5.95
C VAL A 68 2.66 -6.67 7.44
N GLY A 69 3.63 -7.47 7.88
CA GLY A 69 3.83 -7.82 9.29
C GLY A 69 4.09 -6.61 10.16
N THR A 70 4.87 -5.64 9.68
CA THR A 70 5.13 -4.37 10.39
C THR A 70 3.84 -3.57 10.54
N VAL A 71 3.04 -3.42 9.47
CA VAL A 71 1.75 -2.73 9.52
C VAL A 71 0.80 -3.39 10.51
N VAL A 72 0.64 -4.72 10.41
CA VAL A 72 -0.24 -5.49 11.32
C VAL A 72 0.24 -5.38 12.77
N PHE A 73 1.56 -5.45 13.00
CA PHE A 73 2.14 -5.30 14.33
C PHE A 73 1.78 -3.94 14.95
N PHE A 74 1.95 -2.83 14.21
CA PHE A 74 1.59 -1.51 14.70
C PHE A 74 0.09 -1.33 14.92
N VAL A 75 -0.77 -1.93 14.09
CA VAL A 75 -2.23 -1.91 14.29
C VAL A 75 -2.61 -2.66 15.57
N VAL A 76 -2.07 -3.85 15.78
CA VAL A 76 -2.33 -4.63 16.99
C VAL A 76 -1.80 -3.87 18.22
N LEU A 77 -0.58 -3.35 18.12
CA LEU A 77 0.03 -2.55 19.17
C LEU A 77 -0.82 -1.31 19.51
N SER A 78 -1.36 -0.61 18.52
CA SER A 78 -2.22 0.56 18.75
C SER A 78 -3.54 0.18 19.42
N ILE A 79 -4.14 -0.96 19.07
CA ILE A 79 -5.36 -1.46 19.73
C ILE A 79 -5.13 -1.66 21.24
N TYR A 80 -3.95 -2.16 21.63
CA TYR A 80 -3.62 -2.38 23.05
C TYR A 80 -3.12 -1.13 23.77
N LEU A 81 -2.37 -0.25 23.10
CA LEU A 81 -1.80 0.96 23.71
C LEU A 81 -2.81 2.10 23.85
N VAL A 82 -3.71 2.29 22.88
CA VAL A 82 -4.65 3.42 22.89
C VAL A 82 -5.51 3.46 24.16
N PRO A 83 -6.10 2.35 24.65
CA PRO A 83 -6.85 2.36 25.91
C PRO A 83 -6.03 2.73 27.14
N ILE A 84 -4.70 2.56 27.11
CA ILE A 84 -3.80 2.88 28.23
C ILE A 84 -3.34 4.34 28.18
N LEU A 85 -3.20 4.90 26.97
CA LEU A 85 -2.67 6.25 26.75
C LEU A 85 -3.75 7.34 26.71
N VAL A 86 -5.00 6.97 26.39
CA VAL A 86 -6.11 7.91 26.18
C VAL A 86 -7.13 7.88 27.33
N VAL A 87 -7.02 6.91 28.24
CA VAL A 87 -7.78 6.83 29.50
C VAL A 87 -6.87 7.27 30.64
#